data_AF-A0A7S2G5A0-F1
#
_entry.id   AF-A0A7S2G5A0-F1
#
_cell.length_a   1.000
_cell.length_b   1.000
_cell.length_c   1.000
_cell.angle_alpha   90.00
_cell.angle_beta   90.00
_cell.angle_gamma   90.00
#
_symmetry.space_group_name_H-M   'P 1'
#
loop_
_entity.id
_entity.type
_entity.pdbx_description
1 polymer ?
#
loop_
_entity_poly.entity_id
_entity_poly.type
_entity_poly.pdbx_seq_one_letter_code
_entity_poly.pdbx_strand_id
1 'polypeptide(L)'
;MRDYELAFPLGGRSRGSVPLFSMDPATLEVPLRASVMDAVVHALLRLIMGTKEAACYSFHSFRIGLACALLAAGYSHADIQAHCRWKTDASIQIYARQNAEMFGARVLAASRRTVSSTVVANFLRQGVDIDGDATVVALDGIAGLNLGQ
;
A
#
# COMPACT_ATOMS: atom_id res chain seq x y z
N MET A 1 -3.74 -25.96 4.95
CA MET A 1 -2.45 -26.70 4.84
C MET A 1 -2.60 -28.13 5.36
N ARG A 2 -3.13 -28.34 6.57
CA ARG A 2 -3.42 -29.68 7.13
C ARG A 2 -4.12 -30.62 6.13
N ASP A 3 -5.22 -30.17 5.53
CA ASP A 3 -6.01 -31.03 4.62
C ASP A 3 -5.26 -31.40 3.34
N TYR A 4 -4.36 -30.52 2.86
CA TYR A 4 -3.51 -30.80 1.72
C TYR A 4 -2.45 -31.86 2.05
N GLU A 5 -1.86 -31.82 3.24
CA GLU A 5 -0.93 -32.86 3.70
C GLU A 5 -1.63 -34.21 3.94
N LEU A 6 -2.91 -34.19 4.33
CA LEU A 6 -3.71 -35.40 4.48
C LEU A 6 -4.04 -36.03 3.11
N ALA A 7 -4.32 -35.19 2.10
CA ALA A 7 -4.60 -35.65 0.74
C ALA A 7 -3.34 -36.14 0.01
N PHE A 8 -2.18 -35.53 0.28
CA PHE A 8 -0.90 -35.83 -0.34
C PHE A 8 0.18 -36.10 0.72
N PRO A 9 0.16 -37.28 1.37
CA PRO A 9 1.07 -37.58 2.47
C PRO A 9 2.52 -37.72 1.98
N LEU A 10 3.39 -36.84 2.48
CA LEU A 10 4.82 -36.85 2.19
C LEU A 10 5.65 -37.21 3.43
N GLY A 11 6.45 -38.25 3.32
CA GLY A 11 7.42 -38.65 4.34
C GLY A 11 8.48 -37.56 4.58
N GLY A 12 8.92 -37.39 5.83
CA GLY A 12 9.74 -36.25 6.25
C GLY A 12 11.03 -35.99 5.45
N ARG A 13 11.67 -37.04 4.92
CA ARG A 13 12.88 -36.91 4.07
C ARG A 13 12.60 -36.35 2.68
N SER A 14 11.42 -36.60 2.11
CA SER A 14 11.04 -36.13 0.77
C SER A 14 10.54 -34.68 0.78
N ARG A 15 10.20 -34.11 1.95
CA ARG A 15 9.73 -32.72 2.08
C ARG A 15 10.77 -31.68 1.64
N GLY A 16 12.05 -32.01 1.68
CA GLY A 16 13.12 -31.12 1.23
C GLY A 16 13.25 -31.03 -0.29
N SER A 17 12.74 -32.01 -1.04
CA SER A 17 12.89 -32.11 -2.49
C SER A 17 11.57 -31.90 -3.25
N VAL A 18 10.43 -32.06 -2.59
CA VAL A 18 9.10 -31.95 -3.21
C VAL A 18 8.54 -30.53 -3.06
N PRO A 19 8.09 -29.88 -4.15
CA PRO A 19 7.46 -28.57 -4.07
C PRO A 19 6.15 -28.63 -3.27
N LEU A 20 5.89 -27.58 -2.47
CA LEU A 20 4.66 -27.49 -1.66
C LEU A 20 3.38 -27.45 -2.51
N PHE A 21 3.45 -26.81 -3.68
CA PHE A 21 2.36 -26.76 -4.66
C PHE A 21 2.87 -27.39 -5.96
N SER A 22 2.24 -28.49 -6.38
CA SER A 22 2.58 -29.19 -7.61
C SER A 22 1.52 -29.00 -8.70
N MET A 23 1.95 -29.02 -9.97
CA MET A 23 1.03 -29.09 -11.12
C MET A 23 0.50 -30.50 -11.36
N ASP A 24 1.16 -31.53 -10.84
CA ASP A 24 0.79 -32.92 -11.02
C ASP A 24 0.59 -33.59 -9.65
N PRO A 25 -0.67 -33.85 -9.24
CA PRO A 25 -0.96 -34.49 -7.98
C PRO A 25 -0.50 -35.96 -7.90
N ALA A 26 -0.20 -36.61 -9.03
CA ALA A 26 0.26 -37.99 -9.06
C ALA A 26 1.77 -38.13 -8.79
N THR A 27 2.58 -37.24 -9.38
CA THR A 27 4.04 -37.28 -9.23
C THR A 27 4.55 -36.33 -8.14
N LEU A 28 3.85 -35.22 -7.88
CA LEU A 28 4.23 -34.15 -6.96
C LEU A 28 5.59 -33.48 -7.27
N GLU A 29 6.29 -33.89 -8.32
CA GLU A 29 7.64 -33.42 -8.64
C GLU A 29 7.65 -32.08 -9.39
N VAL A 30 6.57 -31.78 -10.13
CA VAL A 30 6.51 -30.60 -10.99
C VAL A 30 6.02 -29.40 -10.20
N PRO A 31 6.84 -28.34 -9.97
CA PRO A 31 6.40 -27.19 -9.22
C PRO A 31 5.30 -26.41 -9.94
N LEU A 32 4.36 -25.85 -9.17
CA LEU A 32 3.34 -24.96 -9.71
C LEU A 32 3.98 -23.73 -10.36
N ARG A 33 3.66 -23.53 -11.65
CA ARG A 33 4.17 -22.40 -12.41
C ARG A 33 3.42 -21.12 -12.05
N ALA A 34 4.16 -20.00 -12.04
CA ALA A 34 3.58 -18.68 -11.79
C ALA A 34 2.44 -18.35 -12.75
N SER A 35 2.59 -18.67 -14.04
CA SER A 35 1.56 -18.41 -15.06
C SER A 35 0.24 -19.13 -14.81
N VAL A 36 0.28 -20.36 -14.26
CA VAL A 36 -0.92 -21.11 -13.88
C VAL A 36 -1.59 -20.44 -12.70
N MET A 37 -0.79 -20.02 -11.71
CA MET A 37 -1.30 -19.32 -10.55
C MET A 37 -1.94 -17.97 -10.92
N ASP A 38 -1.32 -17.21 -11.82
CA ASP A 38 -1.88 -15.96 -12.36
C ASP A 38 -3.24 -16.22 -13.05
N ALA A 39 -3.33 -17.26 -13.86
CA ALA A 39 -4.58 -17.64 -14.53
C ALA A 39 -5.69 -18.02 -13.54
N VAL A 40 -5.36 -18.78 -12.49
CA VAL A 40 -6.30 -19.14 -11.42
C VAL A 40 -6.80 -17.91 -10.69
N VAL A 41 -5.92 -17.00 -10.30
CA VAL A 41 -6.32 -15.76 -9.62
C VAL A 41 -7.18 -14.88 -10.51
N HIS A 42 -6.83 -14.71 -11.79
CA HIS A 42 -7.68 -13.97 -12.71
C HIS A 42 -9.06 -14.63 -12.90
N ALA A 43 -9.14 -15.96 -12.93
CA ALA A 43 -10.42 -16.66 -12.99
C ALA A 43 -11.27 -16.39 -11.73
N LEU A 44 -10.68 -16.45 -10.55
CA LEU A 44 -11.36 -16.15 -9.28
C LEU A 44 -11.82 -14.69 -9.21
N LEU A 45 -10.97 -13.75 -9.61
CA LEU A 45 -11.32 -12.32 -9.64
C LEU A 45 -12.48 -12.05 -10.58
N ARG A 46 -12.50 -12.66 -11.77
CA ARG A 46 -13.62 -12.52 -12.72
C ARG A 46 -14.96 -12.98 -12.13
N LEU A 47 -14.95 -14.02 -11.29
CA LEU A 47 -16.15 -14.51 -10.61
C LEU A 47 -16.68 -13.52 -9.57
N ILE A 48 -15.80 -12.72 -8.94
CA ILE A 48 -16.16 -11.84 -7.83
C ILE A 48 -16.54 -10.43 -8.30
N MET A 49 -15.78 -9.86 -9.24
CA MET A 49 -15.83 -8.41 -9.55
C MET A 49 -16.03 -8.08 -11.03
N GLY A 50 -16.19 -9.07 -11.90
CA GLY A 50 -16.35 -8.84 -13.34
C GLY A 50 -15.03 -8.78 -14.11
N THR A 51 -15.10 -8.81 -15.44
CA THR A 51 -13.92 -9.03 -16.30
C THR A 51 -13.02 -7.80 -16.47
N LYS A 52 -13.60 -6.60 -16.46
CA LYS A 52 -12.84 -5.35 -16.65
C LYS A 52 -12.02 -5.02 -15.41
N GLU A 53 -12.66 -5.12 -14.24
CA GLU A 53 -12.08 -4.86 -12.93
C GLU A 53 -11.00 -5.90 -12.61
N ALA A 54 -11.27 -7.18 -12.88
CA ALA A 54 -10.29 -8.25 -12.67
C ALA A 54 -9.01 -8.10 -13.50
N ALA A 55 -9.06 -7.39 -14.64
CA ALA A 55 -7.86 -7.13 -15.45
C ALA A 55 -6.91 -6.12 -14.80
N CYS A 56 -7.38 -5.32 -13.83
CA CYS A 56 -6.56 -4.36 -13.09
C CYS A 56 -5.78 -4.99 -11.93
N TYR A 57 -6.04 -6.26 -11.61
CA TYR A 57 -5.45 -6.93 -10.46
C TYR A 57 -4.51 -8.08 -10.88
N SER A 58 -3.43 -8.22 -10.12
CA SER A 58 -2.46 -9.31 -10.22
C SER A 58 -1.91 -9.65 -8.84
N PHE A 59 -1.09 -10.69 -8.72
CA PHE A 59 -0.33 -10.95 -7.48
C PHE A 59 0.51 -9.76 -7.02
N HIS A 60 1.01 -8.94 -7.96
CA HIS A 60 1.71 -7.72 -7.61
C HIS A 60 0.78 -6.72 -6.92
N SER A 61 -0.45 -6.55 -7.41
CA SER A 61 -1.47 -5.69 -6.79
C SER A 61 -1.78 -6.12 -5.35
N PHE A 62 -1.82 -7.42 -5.08
CA PHE A 62 -1.99 -7.94 -3.71
C PHE A 62 -0.80 -7.61 -2.79
N ARG A 63 0.45 -7.66 -3.30
CA ARG A 63 1.63 -7.24 -2.52
C ARG A 63 1.57 -5.75 -2.16
N ILE A 64 1.07 -4.92 -3.06
CA ILE A 64 0.84 -3.49 -2.78
C ILE A 64 -0.23 -3.33 -1.69
N GLY A 65 -1.36 -4.04 -1.82
CA GLY A 65 -2.43 -4.02 -0.80
C GLY A 65 -1.93 -4.44 0.59
N LEU A 66 -1.12 -5.51 0.67
CA LEU A 66 -0.47 -5.95 1.91
C LEU A 66 0.46 -4.88 2.49
N ALA A 67 1.27 -4.22 1.65
CA ALA A 67 2.17 -3.16 2.10
C ALA A 67 1.39 -1.97 2.72
N CYS A 68 0.29 -1.56 2.09
CA CYS A 68 -0.59 -0.53 2.62
C CYS A 68 -1.22 -0.96 3.95
N ALA A 69 -1.67 -2.21 4.07
CA ALA A 69 -2.25 -2.73 5.30
C ALA A 69 -1.22 -2.78 6.46
N LEU A 70 0.00 -3.24 6.19
CA LEU A 70 1.09 -3.25 7.17
C LEU A 70 1.49 -1.84 7.60
N LEU A 71 1.53 -0.89 6.66
CA LEU A 71 1.80 0.52 6.98
C LEU A 71 0.70 1.14 7.84
N ALA A 72 -0.56 0.81 7.57
CA ALA A 72 -1.71 1.23 8.37
C ALA A 72 -1.64 0.63 9.79
N ALA A 73 -1.20 -0.62 9.92
CA ALA A 73 -0.95 -1.28 11.20
C ALA A 73 0.29 -0.76 11.95
N GLY A 74 1.08 0.16 11.36
CA GLY A 74 2.20 0.82 12.02
C GLY A 74 3.53 0.08 11.94
N TYR A 75 3.66 -0.93 11.07
CA TYR A 75 4.94 -1.60 10.84
C TYR A 75 5.97 -0.67 10.20
N SER A 76 7.25 -0.93 10.49
CA SER A 76 8.35 -0.17 9.90
C SER A 76 8.50 -0.45 8.40
N HIS A 77 9.12 0.48 7.66
CA HIS A 77 9.41 0.25 6.24
C HIS A 77 10.31 -0.97 6.04
N ALA A 78 11.31 -1.19 6.90
CA ALA A 78 12.18 -2.36 6.83
C ALA A 78 11.39 -3.68 6.97
N ASP A 79 10.44 -3.73 7.90
CA ASP A 79 9.57 -4.90 8.07
C ASP A 79 8.70 -5.11 6.82
N ILE A 80 8.07 -4.04 6.33
CA ILE A 80 7.24 -4.09 5.11
C ILE A 80 8.07 -4.58 3.92
N GLN A 81 9.31 -4.11 3.79
CA GLN A 81 10.23 -4.54 2.74
C GLN A 81 10.51 -6.04 2.79
N ALA A 82 10.76 -6.56 4.00
CA ALA A 82 11.02 -7.98 4.22
C ALA A 82 9.79 -8.84 3.91
N HIS A 83 8.61 -8.43 4.40
CA HIS A 83 7.35 -9.16 4.17
C HIS A 83 6.97 -9.17 2.69
N CYS A 84 7.05 -8.01 2.05
CA CYS A 84 6.75 -7.87 0.63
C CYS A 84 7.88 -8.37 -0.26
N ARG A 85 9.07 -8.71 0.25
CA ARG A 85 10.26 -9.12 -0.51
C ARG A 85 10.66 -8.12 -1.59
N TRP A 86 10.72 -6.83 -1.25
CA TRP A 86 11.22 -5.80 -2.16
C TRP A 86 12.72 -5.61 -2.01
N LYS A 87 13.41 -5.40 -3.14
CA LYS A 87 14.86 -5.28 -3.16
C LYS A 87 15.34 -3.92 -2.64
N THR A 88 14.54 -2.87 -2.80
CA THR A 88 14.94 -1.48 -2.51
C THR A 88 13.88 -0.74 -1.72
N ASP A 89 14.32 0.21 -0.89
CA ASP A 89 13.43 1.12 -0.16
C ASP A 89 12.56 1.98 -1.09
N ALA A 90 13.11 2.35 -2.26
CA ALA A 90 12.37 3.10 -3.27
C ALA A 90 11.06 2.41 -3.70
N SER A 91 11.00 1.07 -3.69
CA SER A 91 9.77 0.33 -3.98
C SER A 91 8.69 0.56 -2.92
N ILE A 92 9.08 0.72 -1.66
CA ILE A 92 8.16 1.00 -0.54
C ILE A 92 7.55 2.39 -0.72
N GLN A 93 8.36 3.39 -1.04
CA GLN A 93 7.88 4.78 -1.21
C GLN A 93 6.85 4.91 -2.34
N ILE A 94 6.95 4.08 -3.38
CA ILE A 94 6.03 4.09 -4.51
C ILE A 94 4.68 3.46 -4.13
N TYR A 95 4.73 2.33 -3.39
CA TYR A 95 3.58 1.43 -3.22
C TYR A 95 2.94 1.45 -1.83
N ALA A 96 3.71 1.60 -0.76
CA ALA A 96 3.18 1.70 0.60
C ALA A 96 2.70 3.13 0.86
N ARG A 97 1.46 3.42 0.44
CA ARG A 97 0.85 4.73 0.63
C ARG A 97 -0.02 4.73 1.88
N GLN A 98 0.07 5.82 2.65
CA GLN A 98 -0.92 6.07 3.69
C GLN A 98 -2.28 6.28 3.02
N ASN A 99 -3.30 5.56 3.49
CA ASN A 99 -4.66 5.86 3.09
C ASN A 99 -5.07 7.26 3.63
N ALA A 100 -6.07 7.88 3.01
CA ALA A 100 -6.51 9.24 3.37
C ALA A 100 -6.94 9.36 4.85
N GLU A 101 -7.51 8.29 5.40
CA GLU A 101 -7.96 8.19 6.78
C GLU A 101 -6.78 8.20 7.77
N MET A 102 -5.74 7.40 7.51
CA MET A 102 -4.52 7.38 8.32
C MET A 102 -3.75 8.70 8.21
N PHE A 103 -3.75 9.31 7.02
CA PHE A 103 -3.18 10.64 6.83
C PHE A 103 -3.91 11.67 7.70
N GLY A 104 -5.24 11.73 7.62
CA GLY A 104 -6.06 12.64 8.42
C GLY A 104 -5.88 12.42 9.93
N ALA A 105 -5.90 11.17 10.37
CA ALA A 105 -5.66 10.82 11.78
C ALA A 105 -4.26 11.23 12.25
N ARG A 106 -3.22 11.06 11.42
CA ARG A 106 -1.84 11.45 11.74
C ARG A 106 -1.66 12.97 11.76
N VAL A 107 -2.28 13.70 10.83
CA VAL A 107 -2.28 15.18 10.82
C VAL A 107 -2.99 15.74 12.05
N LEU A 108 -4.16 15.18 12.42
CA LEU A 108 -4.87 15.56 13.65
C LEU A 108 -4.10 15.21 14.92
N ALA A 109 -3.39 14.08 14.93
CA ALA A 109 -2.52 13.72 16.05
C ALA A 109 -1.29 14.64 16.15
N ALA A 110 -0.72 15.04 15.02
CA ALA A 110 0.41 15.96 14.95
C ALA A 110 0.02 17.38 15.38
N SER A 111 -1.14 17.88 14.94
CA SER A 111 -1.63 19.21 15.33
C SER A 111 -1.89 19.36 16.82
N ARG A 112 -2.16 18.24 17.51
CA ARG A 112 -2.37 18.18 18.96
C ARG A 112 -1.09 17.99 19.77
N ARG A 113 0.05 17.74 19.12
CA ARG A 113 1.32 17.58 19.85
C ARG A 113 1.96 18.93 20.11
N THR A 114 2.29 19.19 21.37
CA THR A 114 3.11 20.31 21.78
C THR A 114 4.55 20.09 21.34
N VAL A 115 4.99 20.86 20.34
CA VAL A 115 6.36 20.83 19.83
C VAL A 115 7.27 21.61 20.79
N SER A 116 8.19 20.91 21.47
CA SER A 116 9.18 21.51 22.37
C SER A 116 10.37 22.18 21.64
N SER A 117 10.38 22.18 20.30
CA SER A 117 11.49 22.72 19.50
C SER A 117 11.45 24.24 19.45
N THR A 118 12.50 24.88 19.97
CA THR A 118 12.64 26.32 20.19
C THR A 118 12.49 27.18 18.93
N VAL A 119 12.72 26.62 17.73
CA VAL A 119 12.63 27.37 16.46
C VAL A 119 11.17 27.63 16.06
N VAL A 120 10.23 26.74 16.40
CA VAL A 120 8.81 26.89 16.07
C VAL A 120 8.07 27.75 17.11
N ALA A 121 8.55 27.78 18.36
CA ALA A 121 7.95 28.57 19.42
C ALA A 121 7.88 30.08 19.08
N ASN A 122 8.83 30.59 18.29
CA ASN A 122 8.77 31.98 17.82
C ASN A 122 7.87 32.18 16.59
N PHE A 123 7.73 31.18 15.72
CA PHE A 123 6.92 31.28 14.51
C PHE A 123 5.41 31.25 14.82
N LEU A 124 4.99 30.36 15.73
CA LEU A 124 3.58 30.26 16.16
C LEU A 124 3.15 31.40 17.10
N ARG A 125 4.10 32.10 17.72
CA ARG A 125 3.83 33.24 18.61
C ARG A 125 3.57 34.55 17.86
N GLN A 126 3.99 34.63 16.59
CA GLN A 126 3.81 35.85 15.78
C GLN A 126 2.42 35.99 15.15
N GLY A 127 1.47 35.08 15.43
CA GLY A 127 0.10 35.23 14.95
C GLY A 127 -0.02 35.29 13.42
N VAL A 128 0.93 34.66 12.72
CA VAL A 128 0.88 34.56 11.26
C VAL A 128 -0.24 33.58 10.93
N ASP A 129 -1.30 34.12 10.35
CA ASP A 129 -2.39 33.34 9.77
C ASP A 129 -1.82 32.45 8.67
N ILE A 130 -1.93 31.13 8.87
CA ILE A 130 -1.45 30.11 7.91
C ILE A 130 -2.58 29.75 6.94
N ASP A 131 -3.80 30.21 7.21
CA ASP A 131 -4.96 30.02 6.35
C ASP A 131 -5.00 31.14 5.29
N GLY A 132 -4.33 30.90 4.17
CA GLY A 132 -4.25 31.84 3.06
C GLY A 132 -5.58 32.08 2.33
N ASP A 133 -6.70 31.53 2.79
CA ASP A 133 -8.02 31.67 2.14
C ASP A 133 -8.50 33.13 2.07
N ALA A 134 -8.04 33.99 3.00
CA ALA A 134 -8.32 35.42 2.97
C ALA A 134 -7.62 36.17 1.81
N THR A 135 -6.55 35.60 1.22
CA THR A 135 -5.78 36.26 0.15
C THR A 135 -6.39 36.11 -1.24
N VAL A 136 -7.30 35.15 -1.44
CA VAL A 136 -7.98 34.94 -2.73
C VAL A 136 -9.05 36.00 -2.98
N VAL A 137 -9.69 36.51 -1.92
CA VAL A 137 -10.73 37.55 -2.02
C VAL A 137 -10.16 38.92 -2.41
N ALA A 138 -8.87 39.17 -2.15
CA ALA A 138 -8.22 40.45 -2.46
C ALA A 138 -7.78 40.58 -3.93
N LEU A 139 -7.68 39.48 -4.69
CA LEU A 139 -7.27 39.52 -6.10
C LEU A 139 -8.44 39.85 -7.05
N ASP A 140 -9.68 39.56 -6.67
CA ASP A 140 -10.87 39.92 -7.46
C ASP A 140 -11.19 41.42 -7.42
N GLY A 141 -10.65 42.17 -6.45
CA GLY A 141 -10.86 43.62 -6.32
C GLY A 141 -9.94 44.49 -7.18
N ILE A 142 -8.82 43.95 -7.70
CA ILE A 142 -7.80 44.72 -8.42
C ILE A 142 -7.98 44.64 -9.95
N ALA A 143 -8.73 43.64 -10.44
CA ALA A 143 -9.01 43.48 -11.88
C ALA A 143 -10.02 44.52 -12.45
N GLY A 144 -10.65 45.35 -11.61
CA GLY A 144 -11.66 46.33 -12.03
C GLY A 144 -11.18 47.77 -12.23
N LEU A 145 -9.90 48.09 -12.00
CA LEU A 145 -9.37 49.46 -12.02
C LEU A 145 -8.13 49.61 -12.91
N ASN A 146 -8.28 49.40 -14.22
CA ASN A 146 -7.58 50.16 -15.27
C ASN A 146 -7.87 49.60 -16.67
N LEU A 147 -8.87 50.13 -17.36
CA LEU A 147 -8.88 50.31 -18.81
C LEU A 147 -9.87 51.42 -19.16
N GLY A 148 -9.38 52.65 -19.24
CA GLY A 148 -10.17 53.78 -19.74
C GLY A 148 -9.59 55.14 -19.36
N GLN A 149 -8.51 55.54 -20.04
CA GLN A 149 -8.34 56.84 -20.71
C GLN A 149 -7.18 56.73 -21.71
#